data_AF-A0A2S7WHL0-F1
#
_entry.id   AF-A0A2S7WHL0-F1
#
_cell.length_a   1.000
_cell.length_b   1.000
_cell.length_c   1.000
_cell.angle_alpha   90.00
_cell.angle_beta   90.00
_cell.angle_gamma   90.00
#
_symmetry.space_group_name_H-M   'P 1'
#
loop_
_entity.id
_entity.type
_entity.pdbx_description
1 polymer ?
#
loop_
_entity_poly.entity_id
_entity_poly.type
_entity_poly.pdbx_seq_one_letter_code
_entity_poly.pdbx_strand_id
1 'polypeptide(L)'
;MNSLTATLLFLLSVTFLSFVKIGDTSSKLKLEKSTIIEILIKQKNGCRPSSEFMFYVETELVKKARGANTINAKIYVLDRASGFSNLLVSENILVSSFKGEVFLQYKTEKNYCGEATLHNGDKIIGTKEKSLYCFNELVKFESIYSSYLKSKNNLLQIKSL
;
A
#
# COMPACT_ATOMS: atom_id res chain seq x y z
N MET A 1 19.98 -22.28 -47.32
CA MET A 1 19.97 -22.20 -45.84
C MET A 1 19.00 -23.26 -45.36
N ASN A 2 19.52 -24.36 -44.83
CA ASN A 2 18.77 -25.61 -44.65
C ASN A 2 17.80 -25.47 -43.46
N SER A 3 16.63 -26.10 -43.51
CA SER A 3 15.63 -26.00 -42.42
C SER A 3 16.22 -26.40 -41.05
N LEU A 4 17.24 -27.26 -41.05
CA LEU A 4 18.03 -27.65 -39.87
C LEU A 4 18.82 -26.50 -39.22
N THR A 5 19.30 -25.53 -40.02
CA THR A 5 20.00 -24.36 -39.48
C THR A 5 19.05 -23.33 -38.88
N ALA A 6 17.81 -23.26 -39.38
CA ALA A 6 16.79 -22.35 -38.88
C ALA A 6 16.21 -22.82 -37.54
N THR A 7 16.01 -24.13 -37.35
CA THR A 7 15.56 -24.70 -36.07
C THR A 7 16.61 -24.58 -34.96
N LEU A 8 17.90 -24.70 -35.28
CA LEU A 8 18.97 -24.54 -34.30
C LEU A 8 19.06 -23.09 -33.78
N LEU A 9 18.88 -22.10 -34.67
CA LEU A 9 18.82 -20.67 -34.31
C LEU A 9 17.58 -20.33 -33.47
N PHE A 10 16.46 -21.02 -33.67
CA PHE A 10 15.24 -20.81 -32.90
C PHE A 10 15.30 -21.44 -31.50
N LEU A 11 16.04 -22.54 -31.30
CA LEU A 11 16.27 -23.08 -29.96
C LEU A 11 17.21 -22.21 -29.12
N LEU A 12 18.16 -21.53 -29.76
CA LEU A 12 19.12 -20.63 -29.09
C LEU A 12 18.50 -19.29 -28.63
N SER A 13 17.33 -18.89 -29.15
CA SER A 13 16.67 -17.65 -28.75
C SER A 13 15.74 -17.78 -27.53
N VAL A 14 15.30 -19.00 -27.18
CA VAL A 14 14.39 -19.23 -26.04
C VAL A 14 15.12 -19.26 -24.69
N THR A 15 16.45 -19.37 -24.67
CA THR A 15 17.25 -19.49 -23.44
C THR A 15 17.67 -18.14 -22.83
N PHE A 16 17.36 -17.00 -23.44
CA PHE A 16 17.74 -15.67 -22.92
C PHE A 16 16.65 -14.94 -22.13
N LEU A 17 15.51 -15.57 -21.81
CA LEU A 17 14.58 -15.05 -20.81
C LEU A 17 15.07 -15.42 -19.40
N SER A 18 16.23 -14.88 -19.02
CA SER A 18 16.65 -14.86 -17.62
C SER A 18 15.72 -13.90 -16.88
N PHE A 19 14.69 -14.44 -16.23
CA PHE A 19 13.95 -13.70 -15.22
C PHE A 19 14.94 -13.33 -14.11
N VAL A 20 15.41 -12.07 -14.12
CA VAL A 20 16.08 -11.50 -12.95
C VAL A 20 15.04 -11.50 -11.84
N LYS A 21 15.13 -12.50 -10.95
CA LYS A 21 14.44 -12.46 -9.67
C LYS A 21 15.04 -11.27 -8.94
N ILE A 22 14.33 -10.15 -8.91
CA ILE A 22 14.63 -9.02 -8.03
C ILE A 22 14.54 -9.61 -6.62
N GLY A 23 15.69 -10.05 -6.11
CA GLY A 23 15.81 -10.42 -4.71
C GLY A 23 15.53 -9.17 -3.89
N ASP A 24 14.86 -9.36 -2.74
CA ASP A 24 14.65 -8.37 -1.67
C ASP A 24 16.00 -7.82 -1.18
N THR A 25 16.64 -7.00 -2.01
CA THR A 25 17.78 -6.21 -1.61
C THR A 25 17.16 -4.96 -1.03
N SER A 26 16.82 -5.03 0.26
CA SER A 26 16.25 -3.91 1.02
C SER A 26 17.28 -2.79 1.14
N SER A 27 17.50 -2.08 0.05
CA SER A 27 18.09 -0.76 0.03
C SER A 27 17.10 0.18 0.73
N LYS A 28 17.14 0.16 2.06
CA LYS A 28 16.28 0.98 2.92
C LYS A 28 16.62 2.43 2.68
N LEU A 29 15.73 3.12 1.99
CA LEU A 29 15.92 4.52 1.67
C LEU A 29 15.88 5.33 2.99
N LYS A 30 16.98 5.98 3.36
CA LYS A 30 17.06 6.67 4.66
C LYS A 30 16.43 8.05 4.56
N LEU A 31 15.10 8.12 4.70
CA LEU A 31 14.37 9.39 4.81
C LEU A 31 14.08 9.70 6.28
N GLU A 32 14.37 10.93 6.70
CA GLU A 32 13.97 11.44 8.01
C GLU A 32 12.47 11.74 8.07
N LYS A 33 11.95 11.86 9.30
CA LYS A 33 10.52 12.04 9.54
C LYS A 33 9.96 13.34 8.94
N SER A 34 10.68 14.43 9.14
CA SER A 34 10.35 15.77 8.61
C SER A 34 10.25 15.75 7.10
N THR A 35 11.16 15.03 6.43
CA THR A 35 11.25 14.99 4.97
C THR A 35 10.00 14.40 4.31
N ILE A 36 9.39 13.35 4.87
CA ILE A 36 8.19 12.73 4.27
C ILE A 36 7.00 13.68 4.30
N ILE A 37 6.76 14.34 5.44
CA ILE A 37 5.64 15.27 5.57
C ILE A 37 5.84 16.47 4.66
N GLU A 38 7.07 16.99 4.54
CA GLU A 38 7.40 18.05 3.59
C GLU A 38 7.14 17.64 2.13
N ILE A 39 7.52 16.43 1.73
CA ILE A 39 7.24 15.92 0.38
C ILE A 39 5.72 15.85 0.15
N LEU A 40 4.95 15.33 1.11
CA LEU A 40 3.49 15.24 1.01
C LEU A 40 2.81 16.63 0.95
N ILE A 41 3.29 17.60 1.73
CA ILE A 41 2.82 18.99 1.68
C ILE A 41 3.15 19.63 0.33
N LYS A 42 4.37 19.44 -0.19
CA LYS A 42 4.76 19.93 -1.52
C LYS A 42 3.89 19.31 -2.62
N GLN A 43 3.59 18.01 -2.54
CA GLN A 43 2.68 17.36 -3.49
C GLN A 43 1.26 17.90 -3.41
N LYS A 44 0.75 18.17 -2.21
CA LYS A 44 -0.58 18.74 -1.99
C LYS A 44 -0.71 20.16 -2.57
N ASN A 45 0.33 20.98 -2.43
CA ASN A 45 0.32 22.38 -2.85
C ASN A 45 0.80 22.59 -4.29
N GLY A 46 1.39 21.56 -4.91
CA GLY A 46 1.92 21.63 -6.26
C GLY A 46 0.86 21.34 -7.32
N CYS A 47 1.02 21.91 -8.51
CA CYS A 47 0.15 21.63 -9.67
C CYS A 47 0.48 20.30 -10.38
N ARG A 48 1.55 19.61 -9.96
CA ARG A 48 2.00 18.34 -10.53
C ARG A 48 2.49 17.42 -9.41
N PRO A 49 2.13 16.12 -9.43
CA PRO A 49 2.70 15.14 -8.50
C PRO A 49 4.23 15.14 -8.57
N SER A 50 4.90 14.89 -7.44
CA SER A 50 6.37 14.80 -7.42
C SER A 50 6.84 13.72 -8.39
N SER A 51 7.85 14.05 -9.20
CA SER A 51 8.48 13.11 -10.12
C SER A 51 9.47 12.17 -9.43
N GLU A 52 9.92 12.51 -8.22
CA GLU A 52 10.96 11.78 -7.49
C GLU A 52 10.37 10.70 -6.58
N PHE A 53 9.30 11.02 -5.86
CA PHE A 53 8.69 10.13 -4.88
C PHE A 53 7.22 9.87 -5.16
N MET A 54 6.82 8.60 -5.03
CA MET A 54 5.43 8.18 -5.12
C MET A 54 4.98 7.54 -3.81
N PHE A 55 3.84 7.99 -3.29
CA PHE A 55 3.20 7.34 -2.15
C PHE A 55 2.10 6.40 -2.64
N TYR A 56 2.01 5.23 -2.04
CA TYR A 56 0.99 4.26 -2.38
C TYR A 56 0.63 3.41 -1.17
N VAL A 57 -0.54 2.77 -1.26
CA VAL A 57 -1.12 1.94 -0.21
C VAL A 57 -1.37 0.54 -0.74
N GLU A 58 -0.83 -0.45 -0.04
CA GLU A 58 -1.17 -1.85 -0.24
C GLU A 58 -2.11 -2.30 0.87
N THR A 59 -3.05 -3.18 0.52
CA THR A 59 -3.98 -3.75 1.49
C THR A 59 -3.98 -5.26 1.42
N GLU A 60 -3.95 -5.90 2.57
CA GLU A 60 -4.01 -7.34 2.74
C GLU A 60 -5.19 -7.71 3.63
N LEU A 61 -5.86 -8.82 3.34
CA LEU A 61 -6.95 -9.30 4.16
C LEU A 61 -6.39 -10.02 5.39
N VAL A 62 -6.75 -9.56 6.59
CA VAL A 62 -6.34 -10.20 7.86
C VAL A 62 -7.41 -11.15 8.35
N LYS A 63 -8.67 -10.71 8.35
CA LYS A 63 -9.79 -11.50 8.86
C LYS A 63 -11.08 -11.15 8.13
N LYS A 64 -11.85 -12.16 7.72
CA LYS A 64 -13.25 -11.99 7.34
C LYS A 64 -14.12 -12.29 8.54
N ALA A 65 -15.15 -11.47 8.73
CA ALA A 65 -16.23 -11.74 9.64
C ALA A 65 -17.56 -11.44 8.93
N ARG A 66 -18.65 -11.96 9.49
CA ARG A 66 -19.98 -11.58 9.01
C ARG A 66 -20.12 -10.07 9.21
N GLY A 67 -20.28 -9.34 8.11
CA GLY A 67 -20.49 -7.90 8.16
C GLY A 67 -19.28 -6.99 8.14
N ALA A 68 -18.08 -7.52 8.36
CA ALA A 68 -16.90 -6.68 8.27
C ALA A 68 -15.68 -7.50 7.88
N ASN A 69 -14.76 -6.82 7.22
CA ASN A 69 -13.44 -7.34 6.93
C ASN A 69 -12.43 -6.52 7.72
N THR A 70 -11.52 -7.20 8.40
CA THR A 70 -10.30 -6.58 8.89
C THR A 70 -9.24 -6.72 7.81
N ILE A 71 -8.73 -5.58 7.36
CA ILE A 71 -7.61 -5.50 6.43
C ILE A 71 -6.41 -4.90 7.14
N ASN A 72 -5.20 -5.24 6.70
CA ASN A 72 -3.99 -4.53 7.04
C ASN A 72 -3.68 -3.57 5.89
N ALA A 73 -3.56 -2.28 6.18
CA ALA A 73 -3.24 -1.25 5.20
C ALA A 73 -1.82 -0.72 5.45
N LYS A 74 -0.97 -0.83 4.43
CA LYS A 74 0.45 -0.47 4.46
C LYS A 74 0.69 0.73 3.56
N ILE A 75 1.20 1.82 4.12
CA ILE A 75 1.59 3.00 3.34
C ILE A 75 3.08 2.92 3.05
N TYR A 76 3.44 3.07 1.78
CA TYR A 76 4.82 3.07 1.31
C TYR A 76 5.17 4.40 0.65
N VAL A 77 6.46 4.71 0.67
CA VAL A 77 7.09 5.68 -0.23
C VAL A 77 8.00 4.93 -1.19
N LEU A 78 7.86 5.21 -2.48
CA LEU A 78 8.69 4.71 -3.57
C LEU A 78 9.56 5.85 -4.08
N ASP A 79 10.87 5.63 -4.11
CA ASP A 79 11.78 6.43 -4.94
C ASP A 79 11.68 5.93 -6.38
N ARG A 80 11.25 6.82 -7.27
CA ARG A 80 11.00 6.50 -8.68
C ARG A 80 12.28 6.37 -9.49
N ALA A 81 13.39 6.97 -9.04
CA ALA A 81 14.68 6.84 -9.70
C ALA A 81 15.32 5.49 -9.40
N SER A 82 15.27 5.05 -8.14
CA SER A 82 15.88 3.79 -7.72
C SER A 82 14.93 2.58 -7.81
N GLY A 83 13.61 2.81 -7.81
CA GLY A 83 12.60 1.77 -7.71
C GLY A 83 12.44 1.16 -6.31
N PHE A 84 13.13 1.71 -5.29
CA PHE A 84 13.07 1.17 -3.93
C PHE A 84 11.90 1.77 -3.15
N SER A 85 11.17 0.90 -2.45
CA SER A 85 10.09 1.30 -1.56
C SER A 85 10.46 1.09 -0.09
N ASN A 86 9.91 1.96 0.76
CA ASN A 86 9.98 1.83 2.20
C ASN A 86 8.59 1.85 2.80
N LEU A 87 8.36 0.95 3.75
CA LEU A 87 7.19 0.97 4.60
C LEU A 87 7.26 2.17 5.56
N LEU A 88 6.23 3.02 5.54
CA LEU A 88 6.08 4.14 6.46
C LEU A 88 5.25 3.75 7.69
N VAL A 89 4.14 3.05 7.46
CA VAL A 89 3.20 2.61 8.49
C VAL A 89 2.37 1.42 7.99
N SER A 90 1.98 0.55 8.91
CA SER A 90 1.11 -0.59 8.69
C SER A 90 0.09 -0.63 9.82
N GLU A 91 -1.21 -0.47 9.52
CA GLU A 91 -2.26 -0.53 10.54
C GLU A 91 -3.44 -1.38 10.07
N ASN A 92 -4.10 -2.05 11.03
CA ASN A 92 -5.33 -2.75 10.74
C ASN A 92 -6.50 -1.78 10.69
N ILE A 93 -7.39 -2.03 9.72
CA ILE A 93 -8.58 -1.24 9.46
C ILE A 93 -9.76 -2.20 9.37
N LEU A 94 -10.80 -1.91 10.13
CA LEU A 94 -12.09 -2.57 10.07
C LEU A 94 -12.94 -1.88 9.01
N VAL A 95 -13.26 -2.63 7.96
CA VAL A 95 -14.09 -2.20 6.83
C VAL A 95 -15.44 -2.86 6.96
N SER A 96 -16.49 -2.06 7.18
CA SER A 96 -17.86 -2.56 7.23
C SER A 96 -18.37 -2.92 5.84
N SER A 97 -19.09 -4.03 5.73
CA SER A 97 -19.69 -4.49 4.48
C SER A 97 -20.87 -3.63 4.06
N PHE A 98 -21.60 -3.03 5.02
CA PHE A 98 -22.72 -2.12 4.76
C PHE A 98 -22.87 -1.06 5.86
N LYS A 99 -23.53 0.05 5.49
CA LYS A 99 -23.78 1.18 6.38
C LYS A 99 -24.77 0.78 7.49
N GLY A 100 -24.43 1.08 8.74
CA GLY A 100 -25.29 0.83 9.91
C GLY A 100 -25.09 -0.51 10.60
N GLU A 101 -24.10 -1.31 10.20
CA GLU A 101 -23.81 -2.58 10.84
C GLU A 101 -23.13 -2.40 12.20
N VAL A 102 -23.66 -3.08 13.23
CA VAL A 102 -23.12 -3.06 14.60
C VAL A 102 -22.28 -4.32 14.79
N PHE A 103 -20.98 -4.13 14.96
CA PHE A 103 -20.05 -5.25 15.15
C PHE A 103 -20.00 -5.65 16.63
N LEU A 104 -20.42 -6.88 16.93
CA LEU A 104 -20.29 -7.45 18.27
C LEU A 104 -18.85 -7.93 18.47
N GLN A 105 -18.12 -7.22 19.34
CA GLN A 105 -16.82 -7.61 19.89
C GLN A 105 -15.64 -7.63 18.91
N TYR A 106 -15.16 -6.44 18.54
CA TYR A 106 -13.74 -6.30 18.18
C TYR A 106 -12.98 -5.87 19.43
N LYS A 107 -12.17 -6.76 20.02
CA LYS A 107 -11.25 -6.35 21.09
C LYS A 107 -10.16 -5.50 20.45
N THR A 108 -10.20 -4.20 20.70
CA THR A 108 -9.11 -3.31 20.32
C THR A 108 -7.93 -3.58 21.24
N GLU A 109 -6.84 -4.02 20.62
CA GLU A 109 -5.56 -4.14 21.31
C GLU A 109 -4.98 -2.74 21.50
N LYS A 110 -4.14 -2.53 22.54
CA LYS A 110 -3.53 -1.22 22.81
C LYS A 110 -2.77 -0.72 21.57
N ASN A 111 -3.33 0.26 20.88
CA ASN A 111 -2.71 0.91 19.73
C ASN A 111 -1.88 2.12 20.17
N TYR A 112 -0.66 2.24 19.67
CA TYR A 112 0.17 3.44 19.81
C TYR A 112 -0.44 4.65 19.08
N CYS A 113 -1.03 4.41 17.91
CA CYS A 113 -1.60 5.45 17.04
C CYS A 113 -3.07 5.78 17.34
N GLY A 114 -3.68 5.08 18.29
CA GLY A 114 -5.08 5.23 18.68
C GLY A 114 -6.07 4.71 17.63
N GLU A 115 -7.35 4.70 18.00
CA GLU A 115 -8.43 4.40 17.07
C GLU A 115 -8.87 5.68 16.35
N ALA A 116 -9.24 5.56 15.08
CA ALA A 116 -9.78 6.69 14.31
C ALA A 116 -10.78 6.19 13.27
N THR A 117 -11.78 7.01 12.94
CA THR A 117 -12.72 6.71 11.86
C THR A 117 -12.39 7.55 10.64
N LEU A 118 -12.23 6.90 9.49
CA LEU A 118 -11.98 7.54 8.20
C LEU A 118 -13.27 8.16 7.64
N HIS A 119 -13.13 9.09 6.68
CA HIS A 119 -14.27 9.78 6.07
C HIS A 119 -15.31 8.84 5.45
N ASN A 120 -14.89 7.69 4.96
CA ASN A 120 -15.77 6.67 4.39
C ASN A 120 -16.36 5.69 5.43
N GLY A 121 -16.14 5.92 6.72
CA GLY A 121 -16.68 5.11 7.82
C GLY A 121 -15.81 3.92 8.25
N ASP A 122 -14.71 3.65 7.55
CA ASP A 122 -13.77 2.59 7.91
C ASP A 122 -13.04 2.97 9.21
N LYS A 123 -12.83 2.01 10.11
CA LYS A 123 -12.26 2.25 11.45
C LYS A 123 -10.84 1.73 11.55
N ILE A 124 -9.89 2.61 11.79
CA ILE A 124 -8.52 2.25 12.16
C ILE A 124 -8.57 1.68 13.57
N ILE A 125 -8.18 0.42 13.68
CA ILE A 125 -8.13 -0.37 14.92
C ILE A 125 -6.68 -0.66 15.34
N GLY A 126 -5.72 -0.21 14.54
CA GLY A 126 -4.32 -0.15 14.88
C GLY A 126 -3.48 -1.37 14.59
N THR A 127 -2.22 -1.32 15.01
CA THR A 127 -1.29 -2.46 15.02
C THR A 127 -0.51 -2.51 16.34
N LYS A 128 0.09 -3.68 16.65
CA LYS A 128 1.05 -3.80 17.76
C LYS A 128 2.41 -3.19 17.43
N GLU A 129 2.72 -3.02 16.16
CA GLU A 129 4.03 -2.59 15.69
C GLU A 129 4.19 -1.07 15.83
N LYS A 130 5.28 -0.63 16.46
CA LYS A 130 5.64 0.78 16.45
C LYS A 130 6.12 1.18 15.07
N SER A 131 5.52 2.21 14.51
CA SER A 131 5.94 2.85 13.27
C SER A 131 6.21 4.33 13.51
N LEU A 132 6.96 4.95 12.58
CA LEU A 132 7.36 6.36 12.67
C LEU A 132 6.17 7.32 12.51
N TYR A 133 5.10 6.86 11.86
CA TYR A 133 3.89 7.59 11.54
C TYR A 133 2.67 6.78 11.93
N CYS A 134 1.56 7.48 12.12
CA CYS A 134 0.26 6.83 12.22
C CYS A 134 -0.48 6.90 10.89
N PHE A 135 -1.27 5.87 10.56
CA PHE A 135 -2.01 5.82 9.31
C PHE A 135 -2.98 7.00 9.23
N ASN A 136 -3.62 7.34 10.36
CA ASN A 136 -4.50 8.50 10.49
C ASN A 136 -3.81 9.86 10.23
N GLU A 137 -2.48 9.97 10.37
CA GLU A 137 -1.71 11.18 10.07
C GLU A 137 -1.50 11.31 8.55
N LEU A 138 -1.06 10.23 7.91
CA LEU A 138 -0.68 10.22 6.50
C LEU A 138 -1.89 10.13 5.55
N VAL A 139 -2.95 9.43 5.95
CA VAL A 139 -4.15 9.27 5.11
C VAL A 139 -4.94 10.58 4.92
N LYS A 140 -4.59 11.65 5.65
CA LYS A 140 -5.15 13.00 5.43
C LYS A 140 -4.73 13.61 4.09
N PHE A 141 -3.68 13.09 3.47
CA PHE A 141 -3.26 13.51 2.14
C PHE A 141 -4.05 12.75 1.08
N GLU A 142 -4.65 13.49 0.13
CA GLU A 142 -5.58 12.95 -0.88
C GLU A 142 -4.96 11.83 -1.72
N SER A 143 -3.67 11.93 -2.06
CA SER A 143 -2.94 10.90 -2.82
C SER A 143 -2.92 9.55 -2.08
N ILE A 144 -2.70 9.59 -0.76
CA ILE A 144 -2.69 8.41 0.10
C ILE A 144 -4.11 7.88 0.30
N TYR A 145 -5.07 8.76 0.58
CA TYR A 145 -6.47 8.35 0.77
C TYR A 145 -7.05 7.70 -0.49
N SER A 146 -6.78 8.27 -1.66
CA SER A 146 -7.24 7.74 -2.95
C SER A 146 -6.59 6.39 -3.26
N SER A 147 -5.28 6.26 -2.99
CA SER A 147 -4.59 4.97 -3.10
C SER A 147 -5.17 3.93 -2.14
N TYR A 148 -5.51 4.31 -0.91
CA TYR A 148 -6.14 3.43 0.06
C TYR A 148 -7.51 2.94 -0.44
N LEU A 149 -8.38 3.85 -0.88
CA LEU A 149 -9.70 3.49 -1.40
C LEU A 149 -9.59 2.52 -2.59
N LYS A 150 -8.68 2.81 -3.54
CA LYS A 150 -8.43 1.95 -4.69
C LYS A 150 -7.96 0.56 -4.27
N SER A 151 -6.96 0.49 -3.40
CA SER A 151 -6.35 -0.77 -2.93
C SER A 151 -7.39 -1.62 -2.20
N LYS A 152 -8.12 -1.03 -1.25
CA LYS A 152 -9.21 -1.66 -0.51
C LYS A 152 -10.32 -2.16 -1.42
N ASN A 153 -10.81 -1.32 -2.34
CA ASN A 153 -11.91 -1.67 -3.22
C ASN A 153 -11.53 -2.82 -4.15
N ASN A 154 -10.29 -2.83 -4.65
CA ASN A 154 -9.76 -3.95 -5.42
C ASN A 154 -9.69 -5.24 -4.59
N LEU A 155 -9.16 -5.17 -3.37
CA LEU A 155 -9.06 -6.31 -2.46
C LEU A 155 -10.44 -6.92 -2.13
N LEU A 156 -11.41 -6.07 -1.86
CA LEU A 156 -12.76 -6.47 -1.44
C LEU A 156 -13.76 -6.59 -2.60
N GLN A 157 -13.31 -6.39 -3.84
CA GLN A 157 -14.14 -6.44 -5.06
C GLN A 157 -15.36 -5.49 -5.00
N ILE A 158 -15.20 -4.34 -4.35
CA ILE A 158 -16.23 -3.31 -4.25
C ILE A 158 -16.17 -2.47 -5.52
N LYS A 159 -17.28 -2.34 -6.24
CA LYS A 159 -17.35 -1.44 -7.40
C LYS A 159 -17.18 0.00 -6.92
N SER A 160 -16.18 0.70 -7.47
CA SER A 160 -16.10 2.15 -7.36
C SER A 160 -17.25 2.77 -8.15
N LEU A 161 -18.13 3.50 -7.47
CA LEU A 161 -19.12 4.38 -8.10
C LEU A 161 -18.43 5.67 -8.56
#